data_AF-A0A1F4MQD9-F1
#
_entry.id   AF-A0A1F4MQD9-F1
#
_cell.length_a   1.000
_cell.length_b   1.000
_cell.length_c   1.000
_cell.angle_alpha   90.00
_cell.angle_beta   90.00
_cell.angle_gamma   90.00
#
_symmetry.space_group_name_H-M   'P 1'
#
loop_
_entity.id
_entity.type
_entity.pdbx_description
1 polymer ?
#
loop_
_entity_poly.entity_id
_entity_poly.type
_entity_poly.pdbx_seq_one_letter_code
_entity_poly.pdbx_strand_id
1 'polypeptide(L)'
;MKGLYPIIFWLLPMIIVTTCTQKKEGRPPISQSDSLQTTLAPEYQQLLGLEFGPDSFPAEFIEHTGYVLGLMEENEYIIAHVSKSQNQLVWLCKLTSRDREGRPHLKILDILILPVIESNEQLLMGTCNYQSQPDPEIIAIVKFIESEAKNEVRHAWRTNRSKQRFEEVPASMISCVDESLYL
;
A
#
# COMPACT_ATOMS: atom_id res chain seq x y z
N MET A 1 77.67 4.88 -52.44
CA MET A 1 77.37 3.88 -51.38
C MET A 1 76.01 4.21 -50.79
N LYS A 2 74.95 3.50 -51.20
CA LYS A 2 73.60 3.57 -50.63
C LYS A 2 73.16 2.14 -50.38
N GLY A 3 73.13 1.73 -49.12
CA GLY A 3 72.84 0.36 -48.69
C GLY A 3 71.34 0.17 -48.45
N LEU A 4 70.80 -0.89 -49.05
CA LEU A 4 69.49 -1.48 -48.77
C LEU A 4 69.46 -2.03 -47.34
N TYR A 5 68.32 -1.91 -46.66
CA TYR A 5 67.95 -2.76 -45.54
C TYR A 5 66.56 -3.37 -45.77
N PRO A 6 66.32 -4.62 -45.31
CA PRO A 6 65.25 -5.47 -45.80
C PRO A 6 63.96 -5.34 -44.97
N ILE A 7 62.87 -5.64 -45.66
CA ILE A 7 61.51 -5.75 -45.14
C ILE A 7 61.41 -7.03 -44.32
N ILE A 8 61.22 -6.91 -43.01
CA ILE A 8 60.93 -8.04 -42.11
C ILE A 8 59.41 -8.16 -41.99
N PHE A 9 58.87 -9.21 -42.63
CA PHE A 9 57.50 -9.68 -42.50
C PHE A 9 57.33 -10.35 -41.13
N TRP A 10 56.65 -9.69 -40.18
CA TRP A 10 56.17 -10.32 -38.95
C TRP A 10 54.80 -10.95 -39.22
N LEU A 11 54.76 -12.28 -39.26
CA LEU A 11 53.54 -13.08 -39.16
C LEU A 11 52.96 -12.89 -37.76
N LEU A 12 51.88 -12.12 -37.66
CA LEU A 12 51.05 -12.07 -36.45
C LEU A 12 50.27 -13.38 -36.32
N PRO A 13 50.32 -14.06 -35.15
CA PRO A 13 49.44 -15.18 -34.88
C PRO A 13 48.00 -14.68 -34.80
N MET A 14 47.13 -15.28 -35.63
CA MET A 14 45.69 -15.07 -35.63
C MET A 14 45.13 -15.65 -34.32
N ILE A 15 44.99 -14.81 -33.30
CA ILE A 15 44.32 -15.16 -32.04
C ILE A 15 42.82 -15.29 -32.36
N ILE A 16 42.34 -16.53 -32.46
CA ILE A 16 40.92 -16.83 -32.53
C ILE A 16 40.35 -16.53 -31.14
N VAL A 17 39.75 -15.35 -30.97
CA VAL A 17 38.96 -15.00 -29.79
C VAL A 17 37.65 -15.77 -29.91
N THR A 18 37.59 -16.95 -29.29
CA THR A 18 36.35 -17.70 -29.11
C THR A 18 35.46 -16.90 -28.15
N THR A 19 34.51 -16.16 -28.70
CA THR A 19 33.50 -15.48 -27.89
C THR A 19 32.60 -16.55 -27.25
N CYS A 20 32.74 -16.74 -25.94
CA CYS A 20 31.72 -17.42 -25.15
C CYS A 20 30.43 -16.61 -25.29
N THR A 21 29.54 -17.05 -26.17
CA THR A 21 28.16 -16.60 -26.20
C THR A 21 27.49 -17.16 -24.96
N GLN A 22 27.49 -16.38 -23.87
CA GLN A 22 26.68 -16.66 -22.70
C GLN A 22 25.22 -16.65 -23.17
N LYS A 23 24.66 -17.85 -23.30
CA LYS A 23 23.23 -18.06 -23.44
C LYS A 23 22.58 -17.43 -22.22
N LYS A 24 22.02 -16.23 -22.37
CA LYS A 24 21.15 -15.62 -21.36
C LYS A 24 20.01 -16.60 -21.14
N GLU A 25 20.11 -17.38 -20.07
CA GLU A 25 18.96 -18.08 -19.52
C GLU A 25 17.92 -17.01 -19.24
N GLY A 26 16.85 -17.05 -20.04
CA GLY A 26 15.69 -16.23 -19.84
C GLY A 26 15.26 -16.42 -18.39
N ARG A 27 15.30 -15.32 -17.63
CA ARG A 27 14.70 -15.23 -16.31
C ARG A 27 13.32 -15.87 -16.43
N PRO A 28 12.97 -16.86 -15.58
CA PRO A 28 11.63 -17.44 -15.61
C PRO A 28 10.63 -16.28 -15.53
N PRO A 29 9.51 -16.34 -16.29
CA PRO A 29 8.48 -15.33 -16.17
C PRO A 29 8.14 -15.21 -14.68
N ILE A 30 8.19 -13.98 -14.17
CA ILE A 30 7.74 -13.63 -12.83
C ILE A 30 6.36 -14.25 -12.72
N SER A 31 6.27 -15.33 -11.94
CA SER A 31 5.01 -15.97 -11.59
C SER A 31 4.15 -14.84 -11.07
N GLN A 32 3.06 -14.58 -11.78
CA GLN A 32 2.06 -13.62 -11.37
C GLN A 32 1.79 -13.89 -9.90
N SER A 33 2.05 -12.88 -9.06
CA SER A 33 1.57 -12.88 -7.69
C SER A 33 0.07 -13.07 -7.82
N ASP A 34 -0.35 -14.31 -7.59
CA ASP A 34 -1.74 -14.64 -7.33
C ASP A 34 -2.10 -13.75 -6.15
N SER A 35 -2.77 -12.65 -6.47
CA SER A 35 -3.21 -11.68 -5.50
C SER A 35 -4.07 -12.44 -4.53
N LEU A 36 -3.56 -12.67 -3.32
CA LEU A 36 -4.36 -13.05 -2.17
C LEU A 36 -5.29 -11.86 -1.88
N GLN A 37 -6.29 -11.69 -2.73
CA GLN A 37 -7.51 -10.99 -2.40
C GLN A 37 -8.16 -11.85 -1.34
N THR A 38 -7.83 -11.56 -0.08
CA THR A 38 -8.50 -12.16 1.08
C THR A 38 -9.99 -12.01 0.83
N THR A 39 -10.64 -13.12 0.50
CA THR A 39 -12.07 -13.10 0.19
C THR A 39 -12.78 -12.65 1.46
N LEU A 40 -13.43 -11.49 1.38
CA LEU A 40 -14.13 -10.89 2.51
C LEU A 40 -15.11 -11.93 3.08
N ALA A 41 -15.12 -12.13 4.41
CA ALA A 41 -16.03 -13.10 5.01
C ALA A 41 -17.50 -12.73 4.67
N PRO A 42 -18.40 -13.71 4.46
CA PRO A 42 -19.78 -13.44 4.01
C PRO A 42 -20.53 -12.41 4.87
N GLU A 43 -20.30 -12.42 6.17
CA GLU A 43 -20.89 -11.47 7.14
C GLU A 43 -20.44 -10.01 6.96
N TYR A 44 -19.31 -9.76 6.30
CA TYR A 44 -18.85 -8.43 5.96
C TYR A 44 -19.23 -8.07 4.52
N GLN A 45 -19.38 -9.05 3.63
CA GLN A 45 -19.88 -8.81 2.26
C GLN A 45 -21.28 -8.18 2.26
N GLN A 46 -22.16 -8.61 3.17
CA GLN A 46 -23.50 -8.02 3.33
C GLN A 46 -23.49 -6.54 3.78
N LEU A 47 -22.37 -6.03 4.29
CA LEU A 47 -22.23 -4.63 4.69
C LEU A 47 -21.88 -3.73 3.49
N LEU A 48 -21.36 -4.31 2.40
CA LEU A 48 -21.01 -3.52 1.22
C LEU A 48 -22.28 -2.91 0.62
N GLY A 49 -22.25 -1.59 0.47
CA GLY A 49 -23.38 -0.80 0.01
C GLY A 49 -24.38 -0.42 1.10
N LEU A 50 -24.21 -0.88 2.34
CA LEU A 50 -25.02 -0.43 3.48
C LEU A 50 -24.85 1.08 3.66
N GLU A 51 -25.98 1.77 3.79
CA GLU A 51 -26.02 3.19 4.13
C GLU A 51 -26.37 3.36 5.61
N PHE A 52 -25.66 4.26 6.28
CA PHE A 52 -25.89 4.57 7.69
C PHE A 52 -25.65 6.05 7.98
N GLY A 53 -26.38 6.58 8.96
CA GLY A 53 -26.13 7.88 9.57
C GLY A 53 -25.75 7.73 11.05
N PRO A 54 -25.70 8.85 11.79
CA PRO A 54 -25.30 8.85 13.21
C PRO A 54 -26.20 7.96 14.08
N ASP A 55 -27.50 7.93 13.78
CA ASP A 55 -28.49 7.21 14.58
C ASP A 55 -28.71 5.75 14.09
N SER A 56 -28.02 5.33 13.03
CA SER A 56 -28.16 4.01 12.41
C SER A 56 -26.82 3.30 12.16
N PHE A 57 -25.80 3.67 12.92
CA PHE A 57 -24.51 2.97 12.89
C PHE A 57 -24.71 1.49 13.29
N PRO A 58 -24.10 0.52 12.58
CA PRO A 58 -24.23 -0.90 12.90
C PRO A 58 -23.84 -1.23 14.35
N ALA A 59 -24.80 -1.68 15.15
CA ALA A 59 -24.68 -1.77 16.61
C ALA A 59 -23.63 -2.78 17.09
N GLU A 60 -23.25 -3.76 16.26
CA GLU A 60 -22.23 -4.74 16.59
C GLU A 60 -20.79 -4.26 16.35
N PHE A 61 -20.63 -3.08 15.77
CA PHE A 61 -19.34 -2.45 15.50
C PHE A 61 -19.05 -1.34 16.52
N ILE A 62 -17.77 -1.10 16.76
CA ILE A 62 -17.26 0.01 17.56
C ILE A 62 -16.35 0.83 16.65
N GLU A 63 -16.63 2.12 16.50
CA GLU A 63 -15.73 3.06 15.83
C GLU A 63 -14.63 3.51 16.79
N HIS A 64 -13.37 3.43 16.35
CA HIS A 64 -12.21 3.89 17.12
C HIS A 64 -11.78 5.28 16.68
N THR A 65 -11.61 5.46 15.37
CA THR A 65 -11.18 6.71 14.77
C THR A 65 -11.50 6.73 13.28
N GLY A 66 -11.45 7.90 12.67
CA GLY A 66 -11.61 8.04 11.23
C GLY A 66 -11.16 9.41 10.75
N TYR A 67 -10.99 9.54 9.43
CA TYR A 67 -10.63 10.81 8.81
C TYR A 67 -11.27 10.95 7.43
N VAL A 68 -11.40 12.20 7.00
CA VAL A 68 -12.00 12.56 5.71
C VAL A 68 -10.91 12.63 4.63
N LEU A 69 -11.19 12.02 3.49
CA LEU A 69 -10.42 12.13 2.25
C LEU A 69 -11.16 13.02 1.26
N GLY A 70 -10.48 14.05 0.75
CA GLY A 70 -11.03 14.97 -0.25
C GLY A 70 -12.09 15.92 0.34
N LEU A 71 -11.80 16.54 1.50
CA LEU A 71 -12.69 17.52 2.10
C LEU A 71 -13.04 18.63 1.10
N MET A 72 -14.32 18.97 0.96
CA MET A 72 -14.85 19.94 0.00
C MET A 72 -14.74 19.54 -1.49
N GLU A 73 -14.37 18.31 -1.81
CA GLU A 73 -14.48 17.78 -3.18
C GLU A 73 -15.90 17.25 -3.44
N GLU A 74 -16.29 17.11 -4.72
CA GLU A 74 -17.59 16.54 -5.09
C GLU A 74 -17.82 15.11 -4.53
N ASN A 75 -16.72 14.40 -4.21
CA ASN A 75 -16.76 13.08 -3.63
C ASN A 75 -15.94 13.04 -2.34
N GLU A 76 -16.59 13.32 -1.21
CA GLU A 76 -16.00 13.12 0.12
C GLU A 76 -16.03 11.64 0.50
N TYR A 77 -14.87 11.12 0.90
CA TYR A 77 -14.73 9.76 1.43
C TYR A 77 -14.33 9.82 2.90
N ILE A 78 -14.67 8.78 3.65
CA ILE A 78 -14.23 8.61 5.02
C ILE A 78 -13.54 7.27 5.13
N ILE A 79 -12.36 7.28 5.76
CA ILE A 79 -11.69 6.06 6.21
C ILE A 79 -11.98 5.92 7.69
N ALA A 80 -12.62 4.82 8.09
CA ALA A 80 -12.99 4.57 9.48
C ALA A 80 -12.35 3.28 9.98
N HIS A 81 -11.63 3.35 11.09
CA HIS A 81 -11.15 2.19 11.83
C HIS A 81 -12.21 1.74 12.82
N VAL A 82 -12.69 0.52 12.63
CA VAL A 82 -13.74 -0.08 13.44
C VAL A 82 -13.32 -1.45 13.94
N SER A 83 -13.98 -1.94 14.97
CA SER A 83 -13.84 -3.34 15.40
C SER A 83 -15.17 -4.03 15.60
N LYS A 84 -15.18 -5.34 15.36
CA LYS A 84 -16.27 -6.25 15.73
C LYS A 84 -15.68 -7.46 16.43
N SER A 85 -16.03 -7.65 17.70
CA SER A 85 -15.41 -8.66 18.56
C SER A 85 -13.88 -8.50 18.60
N GLN A 86 -13.11 -9.49 18.12
CA GLN A 86 -11.64 -9.45 18.09
C GLN A 86 -11.08 -8.93 16.75
N ASN A 87 -11.93 -8.76 15.73
CA ASN A 87 -11.49 -8.36 14.40
C ASN A 87 -11.41 -6.84 14.30
N GLN A 88 -10.29 -6.36 13.79
CA GLN A 88 -10.06 -4.97 13.44
C GLN A 88 -10.30 -4.79 11.95
N LEU A 89 -11.01 -3.74 11.56
CA LEU A 89 -11.36 -3.47 10.17
C LEU A 89 -11.15 -2.00 9.83
N VAL A 90 -10.90 -1.73 8.55
CA VAL A 90 -10.95 -0.38 8.01
C VAL A 90 -12.03 -0.32 6.94
N TRP A 91 -12.94 0.63 7.07
CA TRP A 91 -14.00 0.88 6.10
C TRP A 91 -13.64 2.04 5.21
N LEU A 92 -13.83 1.85 3.90
CA LEU A 92 -13.91 2.94 2.93
C LEU A 92 -15.37 3.33 2.78
N CYS A 93 -15.73 4.51 3.24
CA CYS A 93 -17.07 5.06 3.16
C CYS A 93 -17.12 6.23 2.18
N LYS A 94 -18.26 6.40 1.50
CA LYS A 94 -18.57 7.59 0.71
C LYS A 94 -19.68 8.38 1.37
N LEU A 95 -19.54 9.70 1.44
CA LEU A 95 -20.63 10.59 1.84
C LEU A 95 -21.74 10.56 0.77
N THR A 96 -22.95 10.19 1.16
CA THR A 96 -24.12 10.17 0.27
C THR A 96 -25.02 11.38 0.48
N SER A 97 -25.16 11.84 1.72
CA SER A 97 -25.94 13.03 2.07
C SER A 97 -25.55 13.56 3.44
N ARG A 98 -26.15 14.69 3.83
CA ARG A 98 -26.14 15.21 5.20
C ARG A 98 -27.57 15.43 5.65
N ASP A 99 -27.85 15.22 6.94
CA ASP A 99 -29.16 15.54 7.52
C ASP A 99 -29.34 17.05 7.72
N ARG A 100 -30.44 17.46 8.35
CA ARG A 100 -30.77 18.88 8.57
C ARG A 100 -29.79 19.55 9.54
N GLU A 101 -29.18 18.77 10.42
CA GLU A 101 -28.17 19.16 11.39
C GLU A 101 -26.74 19.14 10.79
N GLY A 102 -26.60 18.73 9.52
CA GLY A 102 -25.32 18.65 8.80
C GLY A 102 -24.53 17.36 9.07
N ARG A 103 -25.11 16.41 9.81
CA ARG A 103 -24.46 15.15 10.17
C ARG A 103 -24.39 14.22 8.95
N PRO A 104 -23.28 13.49 8.75
CA PRO A 104 -23.05 12.73 7.52
C PRO A 104 -23.87 11.44 7.48
N HIS A 105 -24.39 11.12 6.29
CA HIS A 105 -24.83 9.79 5.91
C HIS A 105 -23.82 9.18 4.95
N LEU A 106 -23.43 7.95 5.24
CA LEU A 106 -22.31 7.28 4.62
C LEU A 106 -22.77 5.97 3.99
N LYS A 107 -22.09 5.58 2.91
CA LYS A 107 -22.21 4.27 2.27
C LYS A 107 -20.90 3.52 2.36
N ILE A 108 -20.91 2.29 2.87
CA ILE A 108 -19.73 1.42 2.89
C ILE A 108 -19.45 0.95 1.46
N LEU A 109 -18.25 1.23 0.96
CA LEU A 109 -17.82 0.86 -0.39
C LEU A 109 -16.89 -0.35 -0.39
N ASP A 110 -16.00 -0.42 0.60
CA ASP A 110 -15.07 -1.52 0.75
C ASP A 110 -14.66 -1.71 2.21
N ILE A 111 -14.20 -2.91 2.52
CA ILE A 111 -13.81 -3.31 3.87
C ILE A 111 -12.46 -4.03 3.80
N LEU A 112 -11.50 -3.47 4.51
CA LEU A 112 -10.22 -4.11 4.76
C LEU A 112 -10.27 -4.82 6.11
N ILE A 113 -10.16 -6.15 6.11
CA ILE A 113 -9.93 -6.93 7.33
C ILE A 113 -8.44 -6.82 7.65
N LEU A 114 -8.11 -6.29 8.82
CA LEU A 114 -6.71 -6.18 9.24
C LEU A 114 -6.22 -7.53 9.79
N PRO A 115 -4.95 -7.90 9.54
CA PRO A 115 -4.33 -8.98 10.28
C PRO A 115 -4.28 -8.64 11.77
N VAL A 116 -3.98 -9.65 12.60
CA VAL A 116 -3.73 -9.43 14.03
C VAL A 116 -2.56 -8.44 14.17
N ILE A 117 -2.82 -7.31 14.83
CA ILE A 117 -1.79 -6.31 15.14
C ILE A 117 -1.10 -6.75 16.43
N GLU A 118 0.21 -6.98 16.35
CA GLU A 118 1.01 -7.38 17.51
C GLU A 118 1.18 -6.22 18.52
N SER A 119 1.60 -6.53 19.75
CA SER A 119 1.71 -5.52 20.81
C SER A 119 2.77 -4.43 20.56
N ASN A 120 3.70 -4.68 19.64
CA ASN A 120 4.74 -3.73 19.18
C ASN A 120 4.42 -3.15 17.79
N GLU A 121 3.22 -3.40 17.28
CA GLU A 121 2.73 -2.88 16.02
C GLU A 121 1.60 -1.87 16.25
N GLN A 122 1.41 -0.98 15.29
CA GLN A 122 0.38 0.04 15.31
C GLN A 122 -0.21 0.23 13.92
N LEU A 123 -1.53 0.47 13.89
CA LEU A 123 -2.21 0.95 12.69
C LEU A 123 -1.98 2.45 12.53
N LEU A 124 -1.40 2.86 11.41
CA LEU A 124 -1.29 4.24 10.99
C LEU A 124 -2.16 4.47 9.75
N MET A 125 -2.88 5.59 9.74
CA MET A 125 -3.74 5.98 8.62
C MET A 125 -3.59 7.47 8.36
N GLY A 126 -3.49 7.86 7.09
CA GLY A 126 -3.47 9.26 6.67
C GLY A 126 -2.13 10.01 6.88
N THR A 127 -1.17 9.42 7.59
CA THR A 127 0.13 10.05 7.95
C THR A 127 1.34 9.36 7.32
N CYS A 128 1.12 8.54 6.30
CA CYS A 128 2.18 7.84 5.59
C CYS A 128 2.55 8.53 4.27
N ASN A 129 3.76 8.26 3.81
CA ASN A 129 4.24 8.67 2.50
C ASN A 129 4.24 7.47 1.55
N TYR A 130 3.86 7.72 0.29
CA TYR A 130 4.07 6.82 -0.83
C TYR A 130 5.21 7.36 -1.70
N GLN A 131 6.30 6.60 -1.86
CA GLN A 131 7.47 7.03 -2.63
C GLN A 131 8.00 8.43 -2.20
N SER A 132 8.11 8.63 -0.88
CA SER A 132 8.57 9.87 -0.24
C SER A 132 7.66 11.10 -0.40
N GLN A 133 6.45 10.94 -0.92
CA GLN A 133 5.43 12.00 -0.96
C GLN A 133 4.31 11.68 0.04
N PRO A 134 3.84 12.68 0.81
CA PRO A 134 2.67 12.51 1.66
C PRO A 134 1.49 11.96 0.86
N ASP A 135 0.91 10.86 1.32
CA ASP A 135 -0.23 10.23 0.67
C ASP A 135 -1.26 9.84 1.74
N PRO A 136 -2.32 10.65 1.94
CA PRO A 136 -3.32 10.39 2.95
C PRO A 136 -4.19 9.17 2.61
N GLU A 137 -4.09 8.62 1.38
CA GLU A 137 -4.82 7.42 0.99
C GLU A 137 -4.17 6.13 1.53
N ILE A 138 -2.99 6.21 2.14
CA ILE A 138 -2.26 5.07 2.70
C ILE A 138 -2.75 4.72 4.11
N ILE A 139 -2.92 3.41 4.30
CA ILE A 139 -3.14 2.73 5.57
C ILE A 139 -2.03 1.71 5.74
N ALA A 140 -1.38 1.68 6.90
CA ALA A 140 -0.27 0.78 7.15
C ALA A 140 -0.30 0.22 8.57
N ILE A 141 0.16 -1.03 8.71
CA ILE A 141 0.56 -1.57 10.01
C ILE A 141 2.07 -1.44 10.08
N VAL A 142 2.54 -0.76 11.12
CA VAL A 142 3.95 -0.50 11.34
C VAL A 142 4.40 -1.12 12.64
N LYS A 143 5.61 -1.65 12.65
CA LYS A 143 6.30 -2.12 13.85
C LYS A 143 7.24 -1.03 14.35
N PHE A 144 7.11 -0.68 15.62
CA PHE A 144 8.02 0.28 16.25
C PHE A 144 9.32 -0.43 16.65
N ILE A 145 10.45 0.12 16.20
CA ILE A 145 11.78 -0.36 16.58
C ILE A 145 12.42 0.71 17.46
N GLU A 146 12.30 0.54 18.78
CA GLU A 146 12.77 1.50 19.80
C GLU A 146 14.22 1.95 19.58
N SER A 147 15.08 1.07 19.08
CA SER A 147 16.51 1.35 18.91
C SER A 147 16.86 2.21 17.69
N GLU A 148 15.94 2.43 16.74
CA GLU A 148 16.30 3.00 15.43
C GLU A 148 15.55 4.29 15.05
N ALA A 149 14.63 4.79 15.89
CA ALA A 149 13.72 5.90 15.52
C ALA A 149 13.08 5.70 14.13
N LYS A 150 12.88 4.44 13.77
CA LYS A 150 12.38 4.00 12.47
C LYS A 150 11.24 3.02 12.69
N ASN A 151 10.23 3.18 11.85
CA ASN A 151 9.11 2.28 11.77
C ASN A 151 9.35 1.31 10.61
N GLU A 152 9.17 0.01 10.86
CA GLU A 152 9.15 -1.00 9.82
C GLU A 152 7.70 -1.21 9.36
N VAL A 153 7.41 -0.93 8.08
CA VAL A 153 6.07 -1.19 7.52
C VAL A 153 5.92 -2.69 7.28
N ARG A 154 4.93 -3.30 7.93
CA ARG A 154 4.66 -4.75 7.86
C ARG A 154 3.62 -5.05 6.78
N HIS A 155 2.57 -4.24 6.74
CA HIS A 155 1.52 -4.31 5.74
C HIS A 155 1.13 -2.89 5.33
N ALA A 156 0.73 -2.73 4.06
CA ALA A 156 0.24 -1.46 3.57
C ALA A 156 -0.81 -1.63 2.49
N TRP A 157 -1.78 -0.73 2.54
CA TRP A 157 -2.86 -0.61 1.58
C TRP A 157 -3.02 0.85 1.18
N ARG A 158 -3.50 1.07 -0.03
CA ARG A 158 -3.81 2.37 -0.58
C ARG A 158 -5.27 2.40 -1.01
N THR A 159 -5.98 3.44 -0.63
CA THR A 159 -7.33 3.69 -1.11
C THR A 159 -7.27 4.06 -2.59
N ASN A 160 -8.02 3.35 -3.43
CA ASN A 160 -8.22 3.72 -4.82
C ASN A 160 -9.63 4.29 -5.01
N ARG A 161 -9.76 5.62 -4.92
CA ARG A 161 -11.07 6.31 -5.03
C ARG A 161 -11.77 6.09 -6.37
N SER A 162 -11.02 5.87 -7.46
CA SER A 162 -11.60 5.58 -8.77
C SER A 162 -12.25 4.19 -8.83
N LYS A 163 -11.69 3.22 -8.10
CA LYS A 163 -12.20 1.85 -8.01
C LYS A 163 -13.04 1.60 -6.75
N GLN A 164 -13.13 2.59 -5.86
CA GLN A 164 -13.87 2.53 -4.61
C GLN A 164 -13.46 1.33 -3.74
N ARG A 165 -12.15 1.06 -3.65
CA ARG A 165 -11.62 -0.09 -2.92
C ARG A 165 -10.22 0.16 -2.36
N PHE A 166 -9.80 -0.68 -1.42
CA PHE A 166 -8.41 -0.78 -0.99
C PHE A 166 -7.60 -1.65 -1.95
N GLU A 167 -6.35 -1.26 -2.19
CA GLU A 167 -5.39 -2.04 -2.95
C GLU A 167 -4.12 -2.23 -2.10
N GLU A 168 -3.65 -3.46 -1.98
CA GLU A 168 -2.37 -3.72 -1.31
C GLU A 168 -1.24 -3.05 -2.08
N VAL A 169 -0.31 -2.44 -1.35
CA VAL A 169 0.87 -1.79 -1.92
C VAL A 169 2.14 -2.34 -1.25
N PRO A 170 3.26 -2.46 -2.00
CA PRO A 170 4.49 -2.98 -1.41
C PRO A 170 4.97 -2.11 -0.25
N ALA A 171 5.21 -2.72 0.90
CA ALA A 171 5.71 -2.04 2.10
C ALA A 171 7.01 -1.25 1.84
N SER A 172 7.86 -1.70 0.92
CA SER A 172 9.10 -1.02 0.53
C SER A 172 8.89 0.35 -0.13
N MET A 173 7.66 0.67 -0.57
CA MET A 173 7.32 1.98 -1.14
C MET A 173 6.74 2.94 -0.10
N ILE A 174 6.50 2.46 1.12
CA ILE A 174 5.80 3.19 2.18
C ILE A 174 6.78 3.55 3.27
N SER A 175 6.67 4.79 3.75
CA SER A 175 7.32 5.23 4.98
C SER A 175 6.31 6.01 5.80
N CYS A 176 6.08 5.63 7.04
CA CYS A 176 5.18 6.35 7.93
C CYS A 176 5.98 7.08 9.00
N VAL A 177 5.61 8.34 9.23
CA VAL A 177 6.20 9.15 10.29
C VAL A 177 5.29 9.01 11.51
N ASP A 178 5.85 8.58 12.63
CA ASP A 178 5.13 8.70 13.89
C ASP A 178 5.29 10.14 14.39
N GLU A 179 4.20 10.90 14.32
CA GLU A 179 4.17 12.30 14.77
C GLU A 179 4.32 12.42 16.30
N SER A 180 4.08 11.34 17.07
CA SER A 180 4.25 11.34 18.53
C SER A 180 5.71 11.49 18.96
N LEU A 181 6.67 11.25 18.08
CA LEU A 181 8.10 11.48 18.34
C LEU A 181 8.47 12.99 18.38
N TYR A 182 7.55 13.88 18.00
CA TYR A 182 7.79 15.32 17.95
C TYR A 182 6.99 16.13 18.99
N LEU A 183 6.19 15.47 19.83
CA LEU A 183 5.38 16.09 20.90
C LEU A 183 5.91 15.71 22.29
#